data_AF-A0A1U7Z018-F1
#
_entry.id   AF-A0A1U7Z018-F1
#
_cell.length_a   1.000
_cell.length_b   1.000
_cell.length_c   1.000
_cell.angle_alpha   90.00
_cell.angle_beta   90.00
_cell.angle_gamma   90.00
#
_symmetry.space_group_name_H-M   'P 1'
#
loop_
_entity.id
_entity.type
_entity.pdbx_description
1 polymer ?
#
loop_
_entity_poly.entity_id
_entity_poly.type
_entity_poly.pdbx_seq_one_letter_code
_entity_poly.pdbx_strand_id
1 'polypeptide(L)'
;MSHDKFFAETHIRKKKAPTDPTRWVEDRAKTTHGRYKINVEEYTQSLPPNEQGERPSISDEEAQRIWLGVVVGPKKGIAYDLLDKSFRCYRVGLQGIGTSARGEAIDKSTISSMEQKIAKLTAELEETG
;
A
#
# COMPACT_ATOMS: atom_id res chain seq x y z
N MET A 1 7.10 11.32 2.90
CA MET A 1 6.83 10.33 3.95
C MET A 1 7.76 9.15 3.71
N SER A 2 8.55 8.72 4.69
CA SER A 2 9.57 7.67 4.48
C SER A 2 8.94 6.30 4.27
N HIS A 3 9.64 5.40 3.54
CA HIS A 3 9.23 4.00 3.34
C HIS A 3 8.89 3.31 4.67
N ASP A 4 9.72 3.56 5.69
CA ASP A 4 9.55 3.08 7.05
C ASP A 4 8.18 3.42 7.65
N LYS A 5 7.78 4.70 7.52
CA LYS A 5 6.55 5.23 8.10
C LYS A 5 5.32 4.69 7.37
N PHE A 6 5.38 4.56 6.06
CA PHE A 6 4.29 3.99 5.26
C PHE A 6 4.08 2.50 5.56
N PHE A 7 5.18 1.74 5.64
CA PHE A 7 5.10 0.32 5.97
C PHE A 7 4.52 0.10 7.36
N ALA A 8 4.99 0.88 8.34
CA ALA A 8 4.44 0.88 9.69
C ALA A 8 2.94 1.23 9.70
N GLU A 9 2.50 2.28 9.00
CA GLU A 9 1.10 2.69 8.98
C GLU A 9 0.15 1.64 8.38
N THR A 10 0.61 0.91 7.36
CA THR A 10 -0.18 -0.13 6.67
C THR A 10 -0.16 -1.48 7.39
N HIS A 11 0.91 -1.79 8.13
CA HIS A 11 1.11 -3.10 8.76
C HIS A 11 1.04 -3.06 10.30
N ILE A 12 0.62 -1.94 10.87
CA ILE A 12 0.28 -1.81 12.29
C ILE A 12 -1.24 -1.75 12.42
N ARG A 13 -1.78 -2.55 13.34
CA ARG A 13 -3.19 -2.45 13.72
C ARG A 13 -3.46 -1.09 14.32
N LYS A 14 -4.48 -0.40 13.78
CA LYS A 14 -4.97 0.84 14.37
C LYS A 14 -5.31 0.62 15.84
N LYS A 15 -4.76 1.48 16.69
CA LYS A 15 -5.12 1.55 18.09
C LYS A 15 -6.59 1.92 18.21
N LYS A 16 -7.32 1.30 19.13
CA LYS A 16 -8.72 1.66 19.43
C LYS A 16 -8.76 2.75 20.50
N ALA A 17 -7.80 2.72 21.43
CA ALA A 17 -7.56 3.76 22.43
C ALA A 17 -6.09 4.24 22.38
N PRO A 18 -5.78 5.49 22.80
CA PRO A 18 -4.40 6.01 22.82
C PRO A 18 -3.43 5.15 23.65
N THR A 19 -3.95 4.50 24.69
CA THR A 19 -3.23 3.60 25.59
C THR A 19 -2.95 2.21 25.00
N ASP A 20 -3.60 1.84 23.90
CA ASP A 20 -3.39 0.52 23.31
C ASP A 20 -1.95 0.39 22.79
N PRO A 21 -1.31 -0.78 22.97
CA PRO A 21 0.00 -1.03 22.42
C PRO A 21 -0.07 -1.11 20.89
N THR A 22 0.93 -0.53 20.25
CA THR A 22 1.13 -0.64 18.80
C THR A 22 1.43 -2.10 18.45
N ARG A 23 0.54 -2.76 17.68
CA ARG A 23 0.70 -4.18 17.32
C ARG A 23 0.81 -4.35 15.81
N TRP A 24 1.82 -5.11 15.37
CA TRP A 24 1.98 -5.50 13.98
C TRP A 24 0.86 -6.45 13.55
N VAL A 25 0.37 -6.30 12.32
CA VAL A 25 -0.65 -7.17 11.74
C VAL A 25 -0.13 -8.60 11.64
N GLU A 26 1.16 -8.76 11.32
CA GLU A 26 1.86 -10.04 11.23
C GLU A 26 3.28 -9.95 11.82
N ASP A 27 3.75 -11.03 12.45
CA ASP A 27 5.12 -11.12 12.99
C ASP A 27 6.18 -10.99 11.91
N ARG A 28 5.85 -11.40 10.69
CA ARG A 28 6.72 -11.27 9.51
C ARG A 28 6.93 -9.82 9.12
N ALA A 29 5.90 -8.97 9.20
CA ALA A 29 6.00 -7.54 8.94
C ALA A 29 6.93 -6.87 9.97
N LYS A 30 6.75 -7.20 11.25
CA LYS A 30 7.65 -6.73 12.33
C LYS A 30 9.11 -7.09 12.06
N THR A 31 9.36 -8.34 11.66
CA THR A 31 10.72 -8.85 11.41
C THR A 31 11.34 -8.18 10.18
N THR A 32 10.55 -8.00 9.11
CA THR A 32 10.98 -7.32 7.87
C THR A 32 11.34 -5.86 8.15
N HIS A 33 10.47 -5.14 8.87
CA HIS A 33 10.70 -3.76 9.28
C HIS A 33 11.93 -3.61 10.17
N GLY A 34 12.10 -4.51 11.15
CA GLY A 34 13.29 -4.53 12.01
C GLY A 34 14.58 -4.73 11.22
N ARG A 35 14.61 -5.69 10.30
CA ARG A 35 15.77 -5.93 9.41
C ARG A 35 16.07 -4.75 8.51
N TYR A 36 15.05 -4.10 7.96
CA TYR A 36 15.23 -2.89 7.17
C TYR A 36 15.92 -1.78 7.97
N LYS A 37 15.48 -1.50 9.18
CA LYS A 37 16.11 -0.48 10.03
C LYS A 37 17.55 -0.80 10.39
N ILE A 38 17.85 -2.07 10.68
CA ILE A 38 19.23 -2.53 10.93
C ILE A 38 20.10 -2.29 9.70
N ASN A 39 19.66 -2.72 8.52
CA ASN A 39 20.43 -2.57 7.29
C ASN A 39 20.61 -1.09 6.87
N VAL A 40 19.62 -0.24 7.15
CA VAL A 40 19.74 1.21 6.96
C VAL A 40 20.81 1.79 7.87
N GLU A 41 20.77 1.45 9.16
CA GLU A 41 21.77 1.92 10.12
C GLU A 41 23.17 1.43 9.73
N GLU A 42 23.33 0.14 9.43
CA GLU A 42 24.60 -0.44 8.96
C GLU A 42 25.12 0.26 7.70
N TYR A 43 24.23 0.56 6.74
CA TYR A 43 24.60 1.29 5.54
C TYR A 43 25.04 2.72 5.86
N THR A 44 24.27 3.45 6.65
CA THR A 44 24.63 4.80 7.10
C THR A 44 25.98 4.78 7.82
N GLN A 45 26.23 3.79 8.68
CA GLN A 45 27.50 3.65 9.40
C GLN A 45 28.70 3.38 8.47
N SER A 46 28.46 2.76 7.31
CA SER A 46 29.47 2.52 6.28
C SER A 46 29.82 3.75 5.44
N LEU A 47 28.96 4.78 5.45
CA LEU A 47 29.21 6.01 4.69
C LEU A 47 30.30 6.85 5.36
N PRO A 48 31.16 7.51 4.54
CA PRO A 48 32.15 8.43 5.08
C PRO A 48 31.45 9.60 5.79
N PRO A 49 31.93 10.02 6.97
CA PRO A 49 31.46 11.24 7.60
C PRO A 49 31.77 12.45 6.71
N ASN A 50 30.89 13.45 6.72
CA ASN A 50 31.18 14.75 6.12
C ASN A 50 32.23 15.51 6.96
N GLU A 51 32.59 16.71 6.51
CA GLU A 51 33.59 17.56 7.17
C GLU A 51 33.23 17.94 8.61
N GLN A 52 31.95 17.89 8.98
CA GLN A 52 31.42 18.14 10.32
C GLN A 52 31.34 16.87 11.17
N GLY A 53 31.77 15.71 10.64
CA GLY A 53 31.67 14.41 11.31
C GLY A 53 30.25 13.83 11.31
N GLU A 54 29.30 14.47 10.64
CA GLU A 54 27.95 13.95 10.46
C GLU A 54 27.93 12.98 9.29
N ARG A 55 27.20 11.87 9.45
CA ARG A 55 27.00 10.95 8.34
C ARG A 55 25.86 11.43 7.46
N PRO A 56 26.03 11.38 6.13
CA PRO A 56 24.98 11.80 5.22
C PRO A 56 23.73 10.93 5.41
N SER A 57 22.57 11.56 5.27
CA SER A 57 21.30 10.84 5.19
C SER A 57 21.28 9.97 3.93
N ILE A 58 20.73 8.76 4.05
CA ILE A 58 20.58 7.87 2.90
C ILE A 58 19.66 8.48 1.84
N SER A 59 19.96 8.25 0.56
CA SER A 59 19.06 8.66 -0.53
C SER A 59 17.80 7.77 -0.57
N ASP A 60 16.73 8.25 -1.22
CA ASP A 60 15.51 7.46 -1.39
C ASP A 60 15.76 6.19 -2.22
N GLU A 61 16.66 6.24 -3.21
CA GLU A 61 17.08 5.11 -4.03
C GLU A 61 17.90 4.08 -3.23
N GLU A 62 18.77 4.55 -2.33
CA GLU A 62 19.52 3.70 -1.39
C GLU A 62 18.58 3.00 -0.41
N ALA A 63 17.68 3.75 0.20
CA ALA A 63 16.64 3.22 1.06
C ALA A 63 15.82 2.14 0.34
N GLN A 64 15.47 2.36 -0.93
CA GLN A 64 14.74 1.40 -1.75
C GLN A 64 15.56 0.15 -2.05
N ARG A 65 16.85 0.28 -2.40
CA ARG A 65 17.76 -0.87 -2.61
C ARG A 65 17.87 -1.72 -1.36
N ILE A 66 18.05 -1.09 -0.19
CA ILE A 66 18.12 -1.78 1.10
C ILE A 66 16.80 -2.51 1.40
N TRP A 67 15.67 -1.84 1.18
CA TRP A 67 14.34 -2.44 1.32
C TRP A 67 14.17 -3.68 0.44
N LEU A 68 14.54 -3.59 -0.84
CA LEU A 68 14.48 -4.70 -1.80
C LEU A 68 15.33 -5.90 -1.38
N GLY A 69 16.49 -5.65 -0.78
CA GLY A 69 17.35 -6.69 -0.22
C GLY A 69 16.68 -7.44 0.94
N VAL A 70 15.93 -6.74 1.79
CA VAL A 70 15.27 -7.31 2.97
C VAL A 70 14.04 -8.13 2.63
N VAL A 71 13.25 -7.71 1.64
CA VAL A 71 12.02 -8.43 1.22
C VAL A 71 12.30 -9.68 0.38
N VAL A 72 13.58 -10.02 0.15
CA VAL A 72 14.07 -11.21 -0.59
C VAL A 72 13.48 -11.31 -2.01
N GLY A 73 13.97 -10.43 -2.87
CA GLY A 73 14.01 -10.62 -4.32
C GLY A 73 12.78 -10.12 -5.09
N PRO A 74 12.93 -9.94 -6.42
CA PRO A 74 11.93 -9.30 -7.29
C PRO A 74 10.53 -9.92 -7.22
N LYS A 75 10.42 -11.21 -6.86
CA LYS A 75 9.16 -11.96 -6.73
C LYS A 75 8.44 -11.78 -5.39
N LYS A 76 9.12 -11.36 -4.32
CA LYS A 76 8.54 -11.17 -2.97
C LYS A 76 8.40 -9.71 -2.54
N GLY A 77 9.01 -8.76 -3.26
CA GLY A 77 8.68 -7.33 -3.13
C GLY A 77 7.20 -7.03 -3.43
N ILE A 78 6.53 -7.94 -4.15
CA ILE A 78 5.09 -7.94 -4.42
C ILE A 78 4.28 -8.32 -3.17
N ALA A 79 4.82 -9.14 -2.26
CA ALA A 79 4.09 -9.59 -1.07
C ALA A 79 3.76 -8.46 -0.08
N TYR A 80 4.40 -7.29 -0.25
CA TYR A 80 4.13 -6.08 0.52
C TYR A 80 3.75 -4.88 -0.36
N ASP A 81 3.43 -5.10 -1.65
CA ASP A 81 2.93 -4.12 -2.62
C ASP A 81 3.70 -2.79 -2.74
N LEU A 82 4.95 -2.72 -2.25
CA LEU A 82 5.76 -1.50 -2.29
C LEU A 82 6.46 -1.26 -3.64
N LEU A 83 6.43 -2.23 -4.55
CA LEU A 83 7.06 -2.08 -5.86
C LEU A 83 6.09 -1.40 -6.84
N ASP A 84 6.45 -0.16 -7.17
CA ASP A 84 6.19 0.52 -8.45
C ASP A 84 4.82 1.19 -8.64
N LYS A 85 3.69 0.56 -8.27
CA LYS A 85 2.36 1.19 -8.44
C LYS A 85 1.95 2.07 -7.26
N SER A 86 2.19 1.62 -6.04
CA SER A 86 1.78 2.33 -4.82
C SER A 86 2.56 3.64 -4.59
N PHE A 87 3.84 3.72 -4.96
CA PHE A 87 4.62 4.96 -4.82
C PHE A 87 4.24 6.02 -5.87
N ARG A 88 3.93 5.60 -7.11
CA ARG A 88 3.33 6.48 -8.13
C ARG A 88 1.91 6.90 -7.73
N CYS A 89 1.09 5.97 -7.25
CA CYS A 89 -0.24 6.25 -6.72
C CYS A 89 -0.20 7.10 -5.44
N TYR A 90 0.88 7.11 -4.66
CA TYR A 90 1.06 8.03 -3.53
C TYR A 90 1.31 9.46 -4.02
N ARG A 91 2.20 9.64 -5.00
CA ARG A 91 2.45 10.96 -5.63
C ARG A 91 1.24 11.52 -6.38
N VAL A 92 0.49 10.67 -7.08
CA VAL A 92 -0.69 11.07 -7.87
C VAL A 92 -1.96 11.09 -7.02
N GLY A 93 -2.07 10.18 -6.05
CA GLY A 93 -3.20 10.07 -5.13
C GLY A 93 -3.30 11.25 -4.18
N LEU A 94 -2.20 11.82 -3.68
CA LEU A 94 -2.31 13.01 -2.82
C LEU A 94 -2.74 14.29 -3.56
N GLN A 95 -2.61 14.36 -4.89
CA GLN A 95 -3.19 15.45 -5.69
C GLN A 95 -4.68 15.27 -5.98
N GLY A 96 -5.23 14.07 -5.72
CA GLY A 96 -6.61 13.70 -6.04
C GLY A 96 -7.45 13.12 -4.90
N ILE A 97 -6.88 12.87 -3.71
CA ILE A 97 -7.64 12.42 -2.53
C ILE A 97 -8.20 13.66 -1.81
N GLY A 98 -8.99 14.43 -2.56
CA GLY A 98 -10.13 15.15 -2.03
C GLY A 98 -11.34 14.23 -2.25
N THR A 99 -11.78 13.57 -1.18
CA THR A 99 -13.07 12.85 -1.08
C THR A 99 -13.32 11.76 -2.15
N SER A 100 -13.11 10.48 -1.77
CA SER A 100 -13.87 9.38 -2.37
C SER A 100 -15.33 9.50 -1.91
N ALA A 101 -16.07 10.37 -2.58
CA ALA A 101 -17.53 10.40 -2.59
C ALA A 101 -17.97 10.16 -4.03
N ARG A 102 -17.64 8.98 -4.56
CA ARG A 102 -18.29 8.46 -5.77
C ARG A 102 -18.32 6.93 -5.69
N GLY A 103 -19.05 6.44 -4.70
CA GLY A 103 -19.93 5.33 -5.01
C GLY A 103 -20.88 5.87 -6.06
N GLU A 104 -20.65 5.51 -7.32
CA GLU A 104 -21.59 5.81 -8.40
C GLU A 104 -22.92 5.20 -7.96
N ALA A 105 -23.82 6.03 -7.46
CA ALA A 105 -25.15 5.60 -7.08
C ALA A 105 -25.76 5.05 -8.36
N ILE A 106 -25.84 3.72 -8.46
CA ILE A 106 -26.48 3.06 -9.59
C ILE A 106 -27.91 3.59 -9.58
N ASP A 107 -28.24 4.37 -10.60
CA ASP A 107 -29.55 5.00 -10.70
C ASP A 107 -30.62 3.91 -10.75
N LYS A 108 -31.68 4.06 -9.93
CA LYS A 108 -32.77 3.08 -9.83
C LYS A 108 -33.40 2.81 -11.19
N SER A 109 -33.39 3.81 -12.09
CA SER A 109 -33.86 3.65 -13.47
C SER A 109 -33.04 2.63 -14.27
N THR A 110 -31.73 2.54 -14.02
CA THR A 110 -30.83 1.62 -14.71
C THR A 110 -31.09 0.19 -14.25
N ILE A 111 -31.29 -0.02 -12.95
CA ILE A 111 -31.64 -1.33 -12.38
C ILE A 111 -33.00 -1.79 -12.95
N SER A 112 -34.00 -0.91 -12.93
CA SER A 112 -35.34 -1.21 -13.45
C SER A 112 -35.32 -1.55 -14.95
N SER A 113 -34.51 -0.86 -15.76
CA SER A 113 -34.34 -1.17 -17.18
C SER A 113 -33.71 -2.54 -17.41
N MET A 114 -32.76 -2.94 -16.58
CA MET A 114 -32.14 -4.27 -16.66
C MET A 114 -33.13 -5.37 -16.28
N GLU A 115 -33.91 -5.18 -15.22
CA GLU A 115 -34.95 -6.13 -14.80
C GLU A 115 -36.01 -6.35 -15.89
N GLN A 116 -36.46 -5.29 -16.56
CA GLN A 116 -37.40 -5.41 -17.68
C GLN A 116 -36.82 -6.19 -18.86
N LYS A 117 -35.55 -5.97 -19.19
CA LYS A 117 -34.88 -6.70 -20.28
C LYS A 117 -34.74 -8.18 -19.96
N ILE A 118 -34.43 -8.52 -18.71
CA ILE A 118 -34.36 -9.92 -18.26
C ILE A 118 -35.74 -10.58 -18.35
N ALA A 119 -36.78 -9.92 -17.83
CA ALA A 119 -38.15 -10.46 -17.88
C ALA A 119 -38.63 -10.72 -19.32
N LYS A 120 -38.31 -9.81 -20.25
CA LYS A 120 -38.64 -9.96 -21.67
C LYS A 120 -37.92 -11.15 -22.31
N LEU A 121 -36.61 -11.28 -22.09
CA LEU A 121 -35.84 -12.40 -22.63
C LEU A 121 -36.30 -13.75 -22.05
N THR A 122 -36.70 -13.79 -20.78
CA THR A 122 -37.25 -15.00 -20.16
C THR A 122 -38.59 -15.39 -20.78
N ALA A 123 -39.48 -14.42 -21.03
CA ALA A 123 -40.76 -14.70 -21.68
C ALA A 123 -40.61 -15.19 -23.14
N GLU A 124 -39.70 -14.59 -23.92
CA GLU A 124 -39.42 -15.02 -25.30
C GLU A 124 -38.84 -16.44 -25.38
N LEU A 125 -38.08 -16.86 -24.36
CA LEU A 125 -37.54 -18.21 -24.25
C LEU A 125 -38.62 -19.26 -23.91
N GLU A 126 -39.65 -18.88 -23.15
CA GLU A 126 -40.77 -19.75 -22.79
C GLU A 126 -41.81 -19.89 -23.92
N GLU A 127 -41.99 -18.88 -24.78
CA GLU A 127 -42.87 -18.97 -25.95
C GLU A 127 -42.29 -19.77 -27.14
N THR A 128 -40.99 -20.10 -27.11
CA THR A 128 -40.30 -20.82 -28.20
C THR A 128 -40.04 -22.30 -27.91
N GLY A 129 -40.63 -22.86 -26.84
CA GLY A 129 -40.61 -24.29 -26.49
C GLY A 129 -41.98 -24.96 -26.65
#